data_AF-A0A1C6MB77-F1
#
_entry.id   AF-A0A1C6MB77-F1
#
_cell.length_a   1.000
_cell.length_b   1.000
_cell.length_c   1.000
_cell.angle_alpha   90.00
_cell.angle_beta   90.00
_cell.angle_gamma   90.00
#
_symmetry.space_group_name_H-M   'P 1'
#
loop_
_entity.id
_entity.type
_entity.pdbx_description
1 polymer ?
#
loop_
_entity_poly.entity_id
_entity_poly.type
_entity_poly.pdbx_seq_one_letter_code
_entity_poly.pdbx_strand_id
1 'polypeptide(L)'
;MKVPSHRRSTLRAAVGSAFLALLTAVTLTLTPGVASADTAQQQTGNADAEAGIVVNGHQLTAPEEANVRWIAENTVPRLDGDRASRVTAAARVTWWSLKEGILGLENPHTYSNCDNVRLGPLDSCEPSCCWQVGNSAVQVTTFDQARIEEVAQQLYPGESVDQILAHTADYAGFPEGSAENEQVVNSTGLFRTSWLLRNHGVGFALNAPQVKAECIDDSLHWCYGTGWDTTAKYAPDKASAMGAIDDLYAALDQLAP
;
A
#
# COMPACT_ATOMS: atom_id res chain seq x y z
N MET A 1 18.91 -6.92 -33.47
CA MET A 1 18.45 -7.24 -34.84
C MET A 1 17.35 -6.27 -35.24
N LYS A 2 17.12 -6.00 -36.54
CA LYS A 2 16.26 -4.89 -37.01
C LYS A 2 15.47 -5.31 -38.26
N VAL A 3 14.14 -5.42 -38.16
CA VAL A 3 13.21 -5.65 -39.29
C VAL A 3 11.91 -4.84 -39.03
N PRO A 4 11.21 -4.28 -40.04
CA PRO A 4 10.24 -3.20 -39.79
C PRO A 4 8.79 -3.40 -40.34
N SER A 5 7.92 -2.46 -39.93
CA SER A 5 6.89 -1.77 -40.74
C SER A 5 5.40 -2.19 -40.67
N HIS A 6 4.56 -1.15 -40.54
CA HIS A 6 3.15 -0.99 -40.98
C HIS A 6 2.05 -1.88 -40.32
N ARG A 7 0.80 -1.44 -40.09
CA ARG A 7 -0.05 -0.46 -40.83
C ARG A 7 -0.98 0.40 -39.92
N ARG A 8 -1.59 1.43 -40.52
CA ARG A 8 -2.70 2.25 -39.97
C ARG A 8 -4.06 1.57 -40.15
N SER A 9 -5.01 1.76 -39.21
CA SER A 9 -6.49 1.77 -39.39
C SER A 9 -7.20 1.89 -38.01
N THR A 10 -8.41 2.45 -37.80
CA THR A 10 -9.22 3.49 -38.48
C THR A 10 -10.30 4.04 -37.51
N LEU A 11 -10.92 5.19 -37.81
CA LEU A 11 -12.03 5.80 -37.07
C LEU A 11 -13.24 4.89 -36.82
N ARG A 12 -13.84 4.98 -35.61
CA ARG A 12 -15.30 4.97 -35.27
C ARG A 12 -15.47 5.60 -33.87
N ALA A 13 -16.61 6.12 -33.42
CA ALA A 13 -17.71 6.89 -34.05
C ALA A 13 -18.47 7.58 -32.89
N ALA A 14 -19.02 8.79 -33.09
CA ALA A 14 -19.68 9.53 -32.01
C ALA A 14 -21.19 9.26 -31.93
N VAL A 15 -21.67 8.83 -30.75
CA VAL A 15 -23.07 8.90 -30.25
C VAL A 15 -22.94 8.91 -28.71
N GLY A 16 -23.56 9.75 -27.88
CA GLY A 16 -24.61 10.74 -28.15
C GLY A 16 -25.89 10.41 -27.38
N SER A 17 -25.96 10.74 -26.09
CA SER A 17 -27.21 10.76 -25.30
C SER A 17 -27.11 11.75 -24.15
N ALA A 18 -28.00 12.74 -24.13
CA ALA A 18 -28.22 13.61 -22.98
C ALA A 18 -29.12 12.90 -21.97
N PHE A 19 -28.88 13.10 -20.67
CA PHE A 19 -29.83 12.73 -19.62
C PHE A 19 -30.20 13.90 -18.72
N LEU A 20 -31.44 13.86 -18.26
CA LEU A 20 -32.19 14.93 -17.62
C LEU A 20 -31.60 15.31 -16.25
N ALA A 21 -31.38 16.61 -16.03
CA ALA A 21 -31.18 17.14 -14.68
C ALA A 21 -32.56 17.29 -14.00
N LEU A 22 -32.82 16.46 -12.99
CA LEU A 22 -34.02 16.59 -12.15
C LEU A 22 -33.70 17.55 -10.98
N LEU A 23 -34.20 18.79 -11.05
CA LEU A 23 -34.12 19.72 -9.92
C LEU A 23 -35.13 19.28 -8.84
N THR A 24 -34.64 18.71 -7.75
CA THR A 24 -35.43 18.46 -6.54
C THR A 24 -35.16 19.58 -5.53
N ALA A 25 -36.14 20.48 -5.35
CA ALA A 25 -36.01 21.57 -4.38
C ALA A 25 -36.10 21.04 -2.95
N VAL A 26 -34.99 21.09 -2.20
CA VAL A 26 -34.96 20.76 -0.77
C VAL A 26 -35.29 22.01 0.04
N THR A 27 -36.44 22.01 0.70
CA THR A 27 -36.87 23.10 1.59
C THR A 27 -36.14 23.01 2.93
N LEU A 28 -35.09 23.82 3.12
CA LEU A 28 -34.40 23.90 4.41
C LEU A 28 -35.25 24.64 5.45
N THR A 29 -35.70 23.93 6.50
CA THR A 29 -36.29 24.56 7.69
C THR A 29 -35.19 24.91 8.69
N LEU A 30 -34.86 26.20 8.84
CA LEU A 30 -33.94 26.69 9.85
C LEU A 30 -34.58 26.63 11.26
N THR A 31 -34.03 25.79 12.13
CA THR A 31 -34.26 25.86 13.58
C THR A 31 -33.11 26.64 14.25
N PRO A 32 -33.40 27.67 15.07
CA PRO A 32 -32.36 28.37 15.82
C PRO A 32 -31.87 27.51 16.99
N GLY A 33 -30.69 26.89 16.83
CA GLY A 33 -29.99 26.17 17.89
C GLY A 33 -29.38 27.13 18.91
N VAL A 34 -29.59 26.86 20.20
CA VAL A 34 -29.10 27.70 21.30
C VAL A 34 -27.59 27.51 21.46
N ALA A 35 -26.83 28.61 21.43
CA ALA A 35 -25.40 28.60 21.65
C ALA A 35 -25.07 28.33 23.14
N SER A 36 -24.69 27.09 23.45
CA SER A 36 -24.00 26.77 24.70
C SER A 36 -22.52 27.16 24.56
N ALA A 37 -22.04 28.07 25.39
CA ALA A 37 -20.65 28.46 25.46
C ALA A 37 -19.85 27.36 26.18
N ASP A 38 -19.46 26.32 25.42
CA ASP A 38 -18.65 25.24 25.98
C ASP A 38 -17.20 25.69 26.22
N THR A 39 -16.66 25.27 27.35
CA THR A 39 -15.42 25.84 27.87
C THR A 39 -14.22 25.23 27.14
N ALA A 40 -13.53 26.05 26.36
CA ALA A 40 -12.26 25.68 25.73
C ALA A 40 -11.18 25.44 26.81
N GLN A 41 -11.15 24.22 27.38
CA GLN A 41 -10.00 23.74 28.12
C GLN A 41 -8.84 23.60 27.15
N GLN A 42 -7.99 24.62 27.15
CA GLN A 42 -6.73 24.67 26.41
C GLN A 42 -5.81 23.59 26.98
N GLN A 43 -5.94 22.38 26.42
CA GLN A 43 -5.21 21.20 26.82
C GLN A 43 -3.75 21.38 26.39
N THR A 44 -2.95 22.02 27.25
CA THR A 44 -1.49 22.08 27.14
C THR A 44 -0.92 20.70 27.47
N GLY A 45 -1.23 19.72 26.61
CA GLY A 45 -0.51 18.47 26.57
C GLY A 45 0.93 18.81 26.23
N ASN A 46 1.86 18.43 27.11
CA ASN A 46 3.23 18.23 26.68
C ASN A 46 3.16 17.12 25.64
N ALA A 47 3.17 17.50 24.36
CA ALA A 47 3.63 16.62 23.31
C ALA A 47 5.11 16.40 23.61
N ASP A 48 5.39 15.39 24.43
CA ASP A 48 6.69 14.73 24.43
C ASP A 48 6.89 14.32 22.97
N ALA A 49 7.70 15.11 22.26
CA ALA A 49 7.93 14.91 20.84
C ALA A 49 8.58 13.54 20.71
N GLU A 50 7.78 12.56 20.27
CA GLU A 50 8.21 11.18 20.19
C GLU A 50 9.53 11.14 19.44
N ALA A 51 10.54 10.51 20.06
CA ALA A 51 11.85 10.42 19.45
C ALA A 51 11.67 9.70 18.11
N GLY A 52 11.96 10.41 17.02
CA GLY A 52 11.67 9.93 15.68
C GLY A 52 12.35 8.59 15.40
N ILE A 53 11.77 7.82 14.50
CA ILE A 53 12.24 6.47 14.21
C ILE A 53 13.58 6.55 13.45
N VAL A 54 14.60 5.84 13.94
CA VAL A 54 15.92 5.73 13.31
C VAL A 54 16.09 4.31 12.78
N VAL A 55 16.52 4.17 11.52
CA VAL A 55 16.74 2.88 10.84
C VAL A 55 18.10 2.90 10.15
N ASN A 56 18.96 1.92 10.45
CA ASN A 56 20.37 1.84 10.02
C ASN A 56 21.14 3.16 10.26
N GLY A 57 20.90 3.80 11.41
CA GLY A 57 21.50 5.10 11.77
C GLY A 57 20.95 6.33 11.04
N HIS A 58 19.90 6.17 10.21
CA HIS A 58 19.23 7.26 9.52
C HIS A 58 17.88 7.57 10.16
N GLN A 59 17.66 8.82 10.55
CA GLN A 59 16.35 9.34 10.94
C GLN A 59 15.38 9.23 9.74
N LEU A 60 14.23 8.58 9.94
CA LEU A 60 13.17 8.54 8.95
C LEU A 60 12.62 9.94 8.69
N THR A 61 12.25 10.22 7.44
CA THR A 61 11.48 11.42 7.08
C THR A 61 10.04 11.31 7.61
N ALA A 62 9.33 12.43 7.71
CA ALA A 62 7.96 12.44 8.25
C ALA A 62 6.99 11.50 7.51
N PRO A 63 6.99 11.37 6.17
CA PRO A 63 6.18 10.36 5.47
C PRO A 63 6.62 8.92 5.78
N GLU A 64 7.93 8.63 5.81
CA GLU A 64 8.44 7.30 6.14
C GLU A 64 8.02 6.88 7.55
N GLU A 65 8.19 7.75 8.55
CA GLU A 65 7.78 7.49 9.93
C GLU A 65 6.25 7.34 10.07
N ALA A 66 5.46 8.22 9.45
CA ALA A 66 4.00 8.12 9.47
C ALA A 66 3.52 6.78 8.89
N ASN A 67 4.11 6.34 7.78
CA ASN A 67 3.78 5.05 7.18
C ASN A 67 4.25 3.85 8.04
N VAL A 68 5.40 3.92 8.71
CA VAL A 68 5.85 2.87 9.66
C VAL A 68 4.89 2.76 10.85
N ARG A 69 4.45 3.89 11.43
CA ARG A 69 3.44 3.93 12.50
C ARG A 69 2.10 3.35 12.05
N TRP A 70 1.64 3.75 10.87
CA TRP A 70 0.42 3.20 10.27
C TRP A 70 0.50 1.68 10.07
N ILE A 71 1.65 1.15 9.63
CA ILE A 71 1.90 -0.30 9.49
C ILE A 71 1.85 -1.01 10.84
N ALA A 72 2.40 -0.41 11.90
CA ALA A 72 2.33 -0.96 13.26
C ALA A 72 0.88 -1.06 13.77
N GLU A 73 0.09 -0.01 13.57
CA GLU A 73 -1.30 0.07 14.03
C GLU A 73 -2.26 -0.82 13.22
N ASN A 74 -2.12 -0.83 11.89
CA ASN A 74 -3.11 -1.42 10.98
C ASN A 74 -2.68 -2.79 10.45
N THR A 75 -1.40 -2.99 10.10
CA THR A 75 -0.93 -4.22 9.46
C THR A 75 -0.49 -5.28 10.46
N VAL A 76 0.32 -4.94 11.47
CA VAL A 76 0.84 -5.94 12.42
C VAL A 76 -0.29 -6.74 13.11
N PRO A 77 -1.41 -6.13 13.57
CA PRO A 77 -2.49 -6.89 14.19
C PRO A 77 -3.24 -7.81 13.23
N ARG A 78 -3.25 -7.47 11.92
CA ARG A 78 -3.98 -8.17 10.87
C ARG A 78 -3.27 -9.43 10.37
N LEU A 79 -1.93 -9.50 10.46
CA LEU A 79 -1.14 -10.65 10.00
C LEU A 79 -1.42 -11.91 10.83
N ASP A 80 -1.09 -13.08 10.29
CA ASP A 80 -1.25 -14.37 10.98
C ASP A 80 -0.09 -14.71 11.92
N GLY A 81 -0.39 -15.52 12.94
CA GLY A 81 0.59 -16.07 13.89
C GLY A 81 0.64 -15.32 15.22
N ASP A 82 1.68 -15.60 16.03
CA ASP A 82 1.92 -14.89 17.28
C ASP A 82 2.47 -13.47 17.06
N ARG A 83 2.56 -12.66 18.13
CA ARG A 83 3.06 -11.27 18.04
C ARG A 83 4.44 -11.20 17.36
N ALA A 84 5.38 -12.03 17.79
CA ALA A 84 6.74 -12.04 17.26
C ALA A 84 6.79 -12.39 15.77
N SER A 85 5.99 -13.37 15.33
CA SER A 85 5.86 -13.77 13.93
C SER A 85 5.27 -12.65 13.07
N ARG A 86 4.23 -11.98 13.55
CA ARG A 86 3.57 -10.85 12.87
C ARG A 86 4.49 -9.64 12.73
N VAL A 87 5.16 -9.24 13.82
CA VAL A 87 6.16 -8.16 13.80
C VAL A 87 7.33 -8.52 12.88
N THR A 88 7.83 -9.76 12.92
CA THR A 88 8.92 -10.22 12.03
C THR A 88 8.52 -10.15 10.56
N ALA A 89 7.30 -10.58 10.21
CA ALA A 89 6.79 -10.48 8.85
C ALA A 89 6.64 -9.03 8.40
N ALA A 90 6.10 -8.18 9.28
CA ALA A 90 5.95 -6.75 9.02
C ALA A 90 7.31 -6.05 8.83
N ALA A 91 8.27 -6.22 9.74
CA ALA A 91 9.59 -5.60 9.67
C ALA A 91 10.31 -5.87 8.34
N ARG A 92 10.23 -7.11 7.83
CA ARG A 92 10.80 -7.50 6.53
C ARG A 92 10.19 -6.76 5.35
N VAL A 93 8.86 -6.65 5.30
CA VAL A 93 8.16 -5.99 4.17
C VAL A 93 8.23 -4.47 4.30
N THR A 94 8.21 -3.92 5.53
CA THR A 94 8.51 -2.52 5.81
C THR A 94 9.92 -2.15 5.34
N TRP A 95 10.94 -2.98 5.63
CA TRP A 95 12.30 -2.79 5.11
C TRP A 95 12.34 -2.79 3.58
N TRP A 96 11.69 -3.77 2.94
CA TRP A 96 11.63 -3.87 1.49
C TRP A 96 10.97 -2.63 0.87
N SER A 97 9.85 -2.16 1.43
CA SER A 97 9.15 -0.96 0.99
C SER A 97 9.96 0.33 1.23
N LEU A 98 10.68 0.40 2.35
CA LEU A 98 11.53 1.53 2.71
C LEU A 98 12.75 1.65 1.78
N LYS A 99 13.44 0.54 1.48
CA LYS A 99 14.61 0.56 0.56
C LYS A 99 14.21 0.84 -0.89
N GLU A 100 13.00 0.45 -1.30
CA GLU A 100 12.37 0.85 -2.58
C GLU A 100 11.85 2.31 -2.58
N GLY A 101 11.93 3.03 -1.45
CA GLY A 101 11.53 4.44 -1.32
C GLY A 101 10.01 4.67 -1.29
N ILE A 102 9.22 3.63 -1.05
CA ILE A 102 7.76 3.65 -1.19
C ILE A 102 7.09 4.27 0.03
N LEU A 103 7.66 4.07 1.22
CA LEU A 103 7.19 4.71 2.44
C LEU A 103 7.47 6.23 2.49
N GLY A 104 8.29 6.75 1.58
CA GLY A 104 8.48 8.19 1.40
C GLY A 104 7.34 8.90 0.65
N LEU A 105 6.33 8.15 0.18
CA LEU A 105 5.18 8.69 -0.54
C LEU A 105 4.05 9.11 0.41
N GLU A 106 3.28 10.12 0.00
CA GLU A 106 2.11 10.63 0.73
C GLU A 106 1.01 9.57 0.91
N ASN A 107 0.75 8.74 -0.11
CA ASN A 107 -0.12 7.57 0.01
C ASN A 107 0.50 6.35 -0.72
N PRO A 108 1.16 5.43 0.00
CA PRO A 108 1.76 4.23 -0.61
C PRO A 108 0.74 3.15 -1.02
N HIS A 109 -0.52 3.19 -0.57
CA HIS A 109 -1.56 2.26 -1.04
C HIS A 109 -1.89 2.46 -2.52
N THR A 110 -1.75 3.69 -3.02
CA THR A 110 -1.84 4.02 -4.44
C THR A 110 -0.66 3.49 -5.28
N TYR A 111 0.40 2.93 -4.66
CA TYR A 111 1.61 2.53 -5.38
C TYR A 111 1.35 1.52 -6.49
N SER A 112 1.85 1.85 -7.68
CA SER A 112 1.89 1.03 -8.89
C SER A 112 3.18 1.36 -9.65
N ASN A 113 3.98 0.36 -10.02
CA ASN A 113 5.18 0.54 -10.84
C ASN A 113 5.31 -0.63 -11.83
N CYS A 114 5.59 -0.32 -13.08
CA CYS A 114 5.69 -1.26 -14.19
C CYS A 114 7.04 -1.05 -14.90
N ASP A 115 8.00 -1.94 -14.70
CA ASP A 115 9.37 -1.85 -15.26
C ASP A 115 10.04 -0.46 -15.05
N ASN A 116 9.96 0.09 -13.83
CA ASN A 116 10.43 1.43 -13.41
C ASN A 116 9.53 2.60 -13.87
N VAL A 117 8.42 2.35 -14.58
CA VAL A 117 7.45 3.38 -14.94
C VAL A 117 6.39 3.50 -13.84
N ARG A 118 6.22 4.71 -13.30
CA ARG A 118 5.14 5.02 -12.37
C ARG A 118 3.80 5.02 -13.10
N LEU A 119 2.92 4.10 -12.73
CA LEU A 119 1.54 4.04 -13.22
C LEU A 119 0.59 4.76 -12.26
N GLY A 120 -0.58 5.18 -12.76
CA GLY A 120 -1.70 5.55 -11.90
C GLY A 120 -2.24 4.34 -11.12
N PRO A 121 -3.01 4.56 -10.05
CA PRO A 121 -3.54 3.47 -9.22
C PRO A 121 -4.56 2.59 -9.99
N LEU A 122 -5.28 3.17 -10.96
CA LEU A 122 -6.27 2.46 -11.79
C LEU A 122 -5.72 1.96 -13.14
N ASP A 123 -4.44 2.23 -13.44
CA ASP A 123 -3.75 1.72 -14.62
C ASP A 123 -3.26 0.28 -14.38
N SER A 124 -3.09 -0.47 -15.47
CA SER A 124 -2.56 -1.84 -15.45
C SER A 124 -1.23 -1.95 -16.20
N CYS A 125 -0.36 -2.84 -15.73
CA CYS A 125 0.90 -3.19 -16.39
C CYS A 125 0.70 -4.32 -17.41
N GLU A 126 1.58 -4.45 -18.41
CA GLU A 126 1.54 -5.58 -19.34
C GLU A 126 1.93 -6.90 -18.63
N PRO A 127 1.33 -8.06 -18.95
CA PRO A 127 1.56 -9.31 -18.22
C PRO A 127 3.01 -9.84 -18.20
N SER A 128 3.87 -9.34 -19.09
CA SER A 128 5.29 -9.73 -19.20
C SER A 128 6.26 -8.83 -18.41
N CYS A 129 5.75 -7.78 -17.77
CA CYS A 129 6.55 -6.77 -17.08
C CYS A 129 6.55 -7.00 -15.56
N CYS A 130 7.56 -6.47 -14.88
CA CYS A 130 7.65 -6.47 -13.43
C CYS A 130 6.67 -5.40 -12.87
N TRP A 131 5.50 -5.84 -12.40
CA TRP A 131 4.48 -4.97 -11.82
C TRP A 131 4.50 -5.05 -10.30
N GLN A 132 4.94 -3.97 -9.63
CA GLN A 132 4.89 -3.84 -8.17
C GLN A 132 3.75 -2.96 -7.72
N VAL A 133 3.07 -3.33 -6.63
CA VAL A 133 1.92 -2.57 -6.09
C VAL A 133 1.90 -2.45 -4.57
N GLY A 134 1.18 -1.41 -4.11
CA GLY A 134 0.87 -1.17 -2.70
C GLY A 134 2.05 -0.78 -1.82
N ASN A 135 1.76 -0.56 -0.54
CA ASN A 135 2.77 -0.30 0.48
C ASN A 135 3.68 -1.51 0.78
N SER A 136 3.29 -2.71 0.32
CA SER A 136 4.08 -3.94 0.38
C SER A 136 5.11 -4.06 -0.74
N ALA A 137 4.97 -3.29 -1.83
CA ALA A 137 5.80 -3.33 -3.03
C ALA A 137 5.91 -4.73 -3.68
N VAL A 138 4.86 -5.53 -3.52
CA VAL A 138 4.78 -6.92 -3.95
C VAL A 138 4.57 -7.03 -5.46
N GLN A 139 5.23 -8.01 -6.08
CA GLN A 139 5.14 -8.27 -7.52
C GLN A 139 3.82 -9.00 -7.85
N VAL A 140 2.99 -8.40 -8.71
CA VAL A 140 1.63 -8.88 -9.03
C VAL A 140 1.62 -10.25 -9.70
N THR A 141 2.66 -10.58 -10.47
CA THR A 141 2.77 -11.82 -11.25
C THR A 141 3.40 -12.98 -10.49
N THR A 142 3.82 -12.80 -9.23
CA THR A 142 4.44 -13.87 -8.42
C THR A 142 3.46 -14.94 -7.95
N PHE A 143 2.21 -14.56 -7.71
CA PHE A 143 1.19 -15.42 -7.10
C PHE A 143 -0.03 -15.54 -8.01
N ASP A 144 -0.67 -16.71 -8.03
CA ASP A 144 -1.96 -16.87 -8.71
C ASP A 144 -3.08 -16.18 -7.91
N GLN A 145 -4.14 -15.77 -8.62
CA GLN A 145 -5.25 -15.03 -8.01
C GLN A 145 -5.98 -15.85 -6.93
N ALA A 146 -6.09 -17.16 -7.07
CA ALA A 146 -6.81 -18.00 -6.11
C ALA A 146 -6.07 -18.06 -4.77
N ARG A 147 -4.73 -18.17 -4.78
CA ARG A 147 -3.91 -18.08 -3.57
C ARG A 147 -4.00 -16.71 -2.89
N ILE A 148 -4.11 -15.63 -3.66
CA ILE A 148 -4.27 -14.27 -3.12
C ILE A 148 -5.66 -14.13 -2.45
N GLU A 149 -6.72 -14.61 -3.10
CA GLU A 149 -8.08 -14.59 -2.54
C GLU A 149 -8.21 -15.48 -1.29
N GLU A 150 -7.54 -16.64 -1.25
CA GLU A 150 -7.44 -17.50 -0.07
C GLU A 150 -6.80 -16.76 1.12
N VAL A 151 -5.64 -16.12 0.91
CA VAL A 151 -4.96 -15.35 1.96
C VAL A 151 -5.79 -14.14 2.39
N ALA A 152 -6.49 -13.47 1.47
CA ALA A 152 -7.42 -12.40 1.81
C ALA A 152 -8.55 -12.90 2.74
N GLN A 153 -9.21 -14.01 2.40
CA GLN A 153 -10.27 -14.58 3.23
C GLN A 153 -9.78 -15.10 4.59
N GLN A 154 -8.52 -15.57 4.66
CA GLN A 154 -7.89 -15.99 5.92
C GLN A 154 -7.67 -14.81 6.88
N LEU A 155 -7.16 -13.67 6.38
CA LEU A 155 -6.86 -12.47 7.18
C LEU A 155 -8.10 -11.61 7.49
N TYR A 156 -9.19 -11.77 6.72
CA TYR A 156 -10.44 -11.00 6.85
C TYR A 156 -11.63 -11.96 7.04
N PRO A 157 -11.69 -12.72 8.15
CA PRO A 157 -12.69 -13.76 8.36
C PRO A 157 -14.10 -13.18 8.47
N GLY A 158 -14.97 -13.58 7.53
CA GLY A 158 -16.36 -13.13 7.45
C GLY A 158 -16.61 -12.01 6.43
N GLU A 159 -15.55 -11.46 5.83
CA GLU A 159 -15.65 -10.51 4.71
C GLU A 159 -15.59 -11.25 3.37
N SER A 160 -16.30 -10.73 2.36
CA SER A 160 -16.13 -11.16 0.97
C SER A 160 -14.89 -10.52 0.35
N VAL A 161 -14.35 -11.13 -0.72
CA VAL A 161 -13.23 -10.55 -1.48
C VAL A 161 -13.57 -9.15 -2.00
N ASP A 162 -14.83 -8.90 -2.32
CA ASP A 162 -15.33 -7.60 -2.81
C ASP A 162 -15.37 -6.55 -1.70
N GLN A 163 -15.69 -6.92 -0.45
CA GLN A 163 -15.57 -6.04 0.72
C GLN A 163 -14.10 -5.70 1.02
N ILE A 164 -13.21 -6.69 0.97
CA ILE A 164 -11.77 -6.49 1.15
C ILE A 164 -11.22 -5.55 0.07
N LEU A 165 -11.68 -5.67 -1.18
CA LEU A 165 -11.36 -4.74 -2.28
C LEU A 165 -11.89 -3.32 -2.02
N ALA A 166 -13.14 -3.18 -1.56
CA ALA A 166 -13.71 -1.88 -1.22
C ALA A 166 -12.92 -1.16 -0.11
N HIS A 167 -12.56 -1.87 0.96
CA HIS A 167 -11.71 -1.34 2.04
C HIS A 167 -10.29 -0.99 1.54
N THR A 168 -9.75 -1.78 0.61
CA THR A 168 -8.42 -1.52 0.03
C THR A 168 -8.42 -0.29 -0.90
N ALA A 169 -9.51 -0.07 -1.62
CA ALA A 169 -9.73 1.16 -2.40
C ALA A 169 -9.91 2.39 -1.48
N ASP A 170 -10.61 2.24 -0.35
CA ASP A 170 -10.78 3.32 0.64
C ASP A 170 -9.43 3.78 1.23
N TYR A 171 -8.54 2.85 1.62
CA TYR A 171 -7.15 3.18 2.03
C TYR A 171 -6.34 3.88 0.91
N ALA A 172 -6.65 3.62 -0.35
CA ALA A 172 -6.05 4.32 -1.50
C ALA A 172 -6.68 5.70 -1.79
N GLY A 173 -7.67 6.14 -1.00
CA GLY A 173 -8.37 7.41 -1.17
C GLY A 173 -9.59 7.35 -2.08
N PHE A 174 -10.11 6.15 -2.39
CA PHE A 174 -11.29 5.94 -3.22
C PHE A 174 -12.45 5.44 -2.34
N PRO A 175 -13.28 6.36 -1.80
CA PRO A 175 -14.32 5.99 -0.83
C PRO A 175 -15.41 5.11 -1.46
N GLU A 176 -16.08 4.32 -0.64
CA GLU A 176 -17.20 3.47 -1.07
C GLU A 176 -18.28 4.28 -1.82
N GLY A 177 -18.74 3.77 -2.96
CA GLY A 177 -19.68 4.47 -3.86
C GLY A 177 -19.05 5.52 -4.78
N SER A 178 -17.72 5.70 -4.78
CA SER A 178 -17.02 6.36 -5.89
C SER A 178 -16.89 5.44 -7.11
N ALA A 179 -16.81 6.02 -8.31
CA ALA A 179 -16.65 5.25 -9.55
C ALA A 179 -15.32 4.47 -9.58
N GLU A 180 -14.29 5.04 -8.96
CA GLU A 180 -12.98 4.44 -8.76
C GLU A 180 -13.07 3.21 -7.85
N ASN A 181 -13.79 3.30 -6.71
CA ASN A 181 -14.03 2.16 -5.83
C ASN A 181 -14.85 1.06 -6.53
N GLU A 182 -15.92 1.43 -7.24
CA GLU A 182 -16.72 0.49 -8.04
C GLU A 182 -15.87 -0.21 -9.12
N GLN A 183 -14.94 0.49 -9.77
CA GLN A 183 -14.01 -0.09 -10.75
C GLN A 183 -13.05 -1.12 -10.10
N VAL A 184 -12.62 -0.87 -8.86
CA VAL A 184 -11.78 -1.81 -8.09
C VAL A 184 -12.57 -3.03 -7.63
N VAL A 185 -13.77 -2.84 -7.07
CA VAL A 185 -14.63 -3.94 -6.60
C VAL A 185 -15.04 -4.87 -7.76
N ASN A 186 -15.46 -4.30 -8.88
CA ASN A 186 -15.86 -5.07 -10.08
C ASN A 186 -14.66 -5.52 -10.96
N SER A 187 -13.43 -5.37 -10.47
CA SER A 187 -12.23 -5.77 -11.23
C SER A 187 -12.11 -7.28 -11.41
N THR A 188 -11.37 -7.69 -12.46
CA THR A 188 -11.07 -9.10 -12.76
C THR A 188 -9.61 -9.28 -13.20
N GLY A 189 -9.11 -10.52 -13.17
CA GLY A 189 -7.76 -10.87 -13.63
C GLY A 189 -6.66 -10.09 -12.92
N LEU A 190 -5.58 -9.75 -13.65
CA LEU A 190 -4.41 -9.08 -13.07
C LEU A 190 -4.73 -7.74 -12.38
N PHE A 191 -5.79 -7.02 -12.78
CA PHE A 191 -6.18 -5.80 -12.09
C PHE A 191 -6.78 -6.10 -10.71
N ARG A 192 -7.60 -7.15 -10.59
CA ARG A 192 -8.11 -7.64 -9.29
C ARG A 192 -6.98 -8.18 -8.41
N THR A 193 -6.08 -8.97 -9.00
CA THR A 193 -4.85 -9.47 -8.38
C THR A 193 -4.04 -8.31 -7.79
N SER A 194 -3.82 -7.24 -8.57
CA SER A 194 -3.03 -6.10 -8.12
C SER A 194 -3.73 -5.31 -7.00
N TRP A 195 -5.05 -5.19 -7.03
CA TRP A 195 -5.80 -4.53 -5.96
C TRP A 195 -5.86 -5.33 -4.66
N LEU A 196 -6.03 -6.66 -4.71
CA LEU A 196 -5.88 -7.49 -3.51
C LEU A 196 -4.47 -7.44 -2.93
N LEU A 197 -3.44 -7.33 -3.77
CA LEU A 197 -2.05 -7.21 -3.32
C LEU A 197 -1.68 -5.83 -2.76
N ARG A 198 -2.46 -4.78 -3.05
CA ARG A 198 -2.38 -3.47 -2.37
C ARG A 198 -2.95 -3.51 -0.95
N ASN A 199 -3.76 -4.51 -0.63
CA ASN A 199 -4.26 -4.67 0.72
C ASN A 199 -3.07 -4.90 1.66
N HIS A 200 -2.96 -4.05 2.66
CA HIS A 200 -1.81 -3.99 3.56
C HIS A 200 -1.58 -5.32 4.31
N GLY A 201 -2.63 -6.07 4.68
CA GLY A 201 -2.49 -7.40 5.27
C GLY A 201 -2.03 -8.45 4.26
N VAL A 202 -2.75 -8.57 3.14
CA VAL A 202 -2.51 -9.59 2.10
C VAL A 202 -1.14 -9.43 1.45
N GLY A 203 -0.78 -8.21 1.03
CA GLY A 203 0.50 -7.91 0.40
C GLY A 203 1.68 -8.18 1.34
N PHE A 204 1.54 -7.88 2.63
CA PHE A 204 2.58 -8.19 3.62
C PHE A 204 2.69 -9.69 3.89
N ALA A 205 1.56 -10.40 4.05
CA ALA A 205 1.55 -11.84 4.29
C ALA A 205 2.18 -12.64 3.14
N LEU A 206 1.98 -12.22 1.89
CA LEU A 206 2.55 -12.86 0.71
C LEU A 206 4.00 -12.42 0.41
N ASN A 207 4.36 -11.15 0.64
CA ASN A 207 5.72 -10.68 0.35
C ASN A 207 6.74 -11.03 1.44
N ALA A 208 6.35 -11.16 2.71
CA ALA A 208 7.30 -11.46 3.79
C ALA A 208 8.09 -12.78 3.61
N PRO A 209 7.49 -13.89 3.12
CA PRO A 209 8.23 -15.09 2.72
C PRO A 209 9.17 -14.88 1.53
N GLN A 210 8.76 -14.10 0.52
CA GLN A 210 9.60 -13.80 -0.65
C GLN A 210 10.84 -12.98 -0.26
N VAL A 211 10.64 -11.91 0.50
CA VAL A 211 11.74 -11.08 1.05
C VAL A 211 12.70 -11.92 1.91
N LYS A 212 12.18 -12.86 2.71
CA LYS A 212 13.02 -13.78 3.48
C LYS A 212 13.85 -14.67 2.56
N ALA A 213 13.22 -15.35 1.59
CA ALA A 213 13.90 -16.29 0.72
C ALA A 213 14.97 -15.60 -0.14
N GLU A 214 14.58 -14.56 -0.91
CA GLU A 214 15.47 -13.89 -1.85
C GLU A 214 16.57 -13.07 -1.15
N CYS A 215 16.20 -12.27 -0.15
CA CYS A 215 17.14 -11.34 0.45
C CYS A 215 17.84 -11.95 1.67
N ILE A 216 17.10 -12.49 2.64
CA ILE A 216 17.71 -12.92 3.91
C ILE A 216 18.44 -14.26 3.76
N ASP A 217 17.87 -15.22 3.04
CA ASP A 217 18.47 -16.55 2.88
C ASP A 217 19.46 -16.55 1.70
N ASP A 218 18.96 -16.39 0.46
CA ASP A 218 19.76 -16.51 -0.77
C ASP A 218 20.66 -15.29 -1.05
N SER A 219 20.41 -14.15 -0.42
CA SER A 219 21.24 -12.94 -0.52
C SER A 219 21.39 -12.40 -1.94
N LEU A 220 20.30 -12.44 -2.71
CA LEU A 220 20.30 -12.10 -4.13
C LEU A 220 20.71 -10.64 -4.37
N HIS A 221 21.52 -10.43 -5.41
CA HIS A 221 22.27 -9.17 -5.59
C HIS A 221 21.39 -7.92 -5.81
N TRP A 222 20.13 -8.06 -6.18
CA TRP A 222 19.16 -6.96 -6.30
C TRP A 222 18.51 -6.54 -4.99
N CYS A 223 18.68 -7.31 -3.92
CA CYS A 223 18.21 -6.93 -2.58
C CYS A 223 19.05 -5.79 -1.96
N TYR A 224 20.26 -5.55 -2.48
CA TYR A 224 21.25 -4.65 -1.88
C TYR A 224 21.92 -3.74 -2.92
N GLY A 225 22.52 -2.66 -2.43
CA GLY A 225 23.45 -1.84 -3.21
C GLY A 225 23.18 -0.35 -3.10
N THR A 226 23.85 0.43 -3.95
CA THR A 226 23.92 1.90 -3.85
C THR A 226 23.39 2.63 -5.09
N GLY A 227 22.62 1.94 -5.95
CA GLY A 227 22.08 2.52 -7.19
C GLY A 227 20.92 3.51 -6.99
N TRP A 228 20.29 3.49 -5.82
CA TRP A 228 19.16 4.34 -5.42
C TRP A 228 19.43 4.87 -4.01
N ASP A 229 19.10 6.13 -3.72
CA ASP A 229 19.42 6.78 -2.44
C ASP A 229 18.83 6.05 -1.21
N THR A 230 17.62 5.49 -1.35
CA THR A 230 16.94 4.73 -0.29
C THR A 230 17.58 3.36 -0.07
N THR A 231 17.95 2.66 -1.14
CA THR A 231 18.73 1.41 -1.05
C THR A 231 20.11 1.67 -0.43
N ALA A 232 20.78 2.77 -0.80
CA ALA A 232 22.07 3.15 -0.24
C ALA A 232 22.01 3.45 1.27
N LYS A 233 20.86 3.94 1.78
CA LYS A 233 20.62 4.18 3.22
C LYS A 233 20.26 2.91 3.99
N TYR A 234 19.35 2.09 3.45
CA TYR A 234 18.68 1.02 4.23
C TYR A 234 19.06 -0.40 3.80
N ALA A 235 19.84 -0.54 2.72
CA ALA A 235 20.28 -1.81 2.16
C ALA A 235 21.59 -1.72 1.33
N PRO A 236 22.62 -0.94 1.69
CA PRO A 236 23.86 -0.85 0.90
C PRO A 236 24.58 -2.21 0.80
N ASP A 237 24.46 -3.02 1.85
CA ASP A 237 24.86 -4.42 1.90
C ASP A 237 23.91 -5.23 2.81
N LYS A 238 24.15 -6.55 2.92
CA LYS A 238 23.37 -7.46 3.75
C LYS A 238 23.41 -7.14 5.25
N ALA A 239 24.53 -6.66 5.78
CA ALA A 239 24.65 -6.37 7.21
C ALA A 239 23.81 -5.13 7.58
N SER A 240 23.89 -4.06 6.80
CA SER A 240 23.01 -2.90 6.96
C SER A 240 21.53 -3.22 6.75
N ALA A 241 21.21 -4.10 5.79
CA ALA A 241 19.83 -4.55 5.59
C ALA A 241 19.28 -5.32 6.80
N MET A 242 20.07 -6.22 7.40
CA MET A 242 19.66 -6.92 8.62
C MET A 242 19.51 -5.95 9.80
N GLY A 243 20.44 -5.01 9.98
CA GLY A 243 20.31 -3.96 11.00
C GLY A 243 19.05 -3.10 10.81
N ALA A 244 18.72 -2.73 9.57
CA ALA A 244 17.49 -2.01 9.26
C ALA A 244 16.22 -2.82 9.58
N ILE A 245 16.23 -4.15 9.34
CA ILE A 245 15.13 -5.04 9.72
C ILE A 245 14.99 -5.15 11.24
N ASP A 246 16.10 -5.22 11.98
CA ASP A 246 16.10 -5.31 13.45
C ASP A 246 15.62 -3.99 14.09
N ASP A 247 16.05 -2.83 13.58
CA ASP A 247 15.57 -1.50 13.99
C ASP A 247 14.05 -1.37 13.75
N LEU A 248 13.58 -1.80 12.57
CA LEU A 248 12.15 -1.81 12.23
C LEU A 248 11.36 -2.82 13.07
N TYR A 249 11.94 -3.98 13.42
CA TYR A 249 11.32 -4.92 14.34
C TYR A 249 11.08 -4.25 15.70
N ALA A 250 12.11 -3.59 16.26
CA ALA A 250 12.01 -2.92 17.55
C ALA A 250 10.94 -1.81 17.55
N ALA A 251 10.92 -0.97 16.50
CA ALA A 251 9.90 0.07 16.35
C ALA A 251 8.49 -0.51 16.23
N LEU A 252 8.29 -1.53 15.39
CA LEU A 252 6.98 -2.14 15.18
C LEU A 252 6.48 -2.93 16.42
N ASP A 253 7.37 -3.59 17.18
CA ASP A 253 6.99 -4.27 18.43
C ASP A 253 6.64 -3.29 19.55
N GLN A 254 7.22 -2.08 19.55
CA GLN A 254 6.84 -1.02 20.49
C GLN A 254 5.50 -0.38 20.12
N LEU A 255 5.23 -0.17 18.83
CA LEU A 255 4.10 0.62 18.34
C LEU A 255 2.81 -0.19 18.12
N ALA A 256 2.91 -1.49 17.82
CA ALA A 256 1.73 -2.32 17.56
C ALA A 256 0.94 -2.62 18.85
N PRO A 257 -0.42 -2.64 18.80
CA PRO A 257 -1.26 -2.97 19.96
C PRO A 257 -1.21 -4.45 20.37
#